data_AF-A0A817N155-F1
#
_entry.id   AF-A0A817N155-F1
#
_cell.length_a   1.000
_cell.length_b   1.000
_cell.length_c   1.000
_cell.angle_alpha   90.00
_cell.angle_beta   90.00
_cell.angle_gamma   90.00
#
_symmetry.space_group_name_H-M   'P 1'
#
loop_
_entity.id
_entity.type
_entity.pdbx_description
1 polymer ?
#
loop_
_entity_poly.entity_id
_entity_poly.type
_entity_poly.pdbx_seq_one_letter_code
_entity_poly.pdbx_strand_id
1 'polypeptide(L)'
;DDLPILKCFSLTYNLIEAYDAQVVPLLRRMLYLEELTLYLSINNRAIFVDGTYLYNEILIHMPQLRTFSFYIRTQIDIGNSIHQLSINDIEQTFNKVQYQ
;
A
#
# COMPACT_ATOMS: atom_id res chain seq x y z
N ASP A 1 31.80 -5.29 -5.53
CA ASP A 1 31.18 -4.15 -4.83
C ASP A 1 29.87 -4.57 -4.19
N ASP A 2 29.93 -4.98 -2.92
CA ASP A 2 28.73 -5.26 -2.13
C ASP A 2 28.24 -3.93 -1.53
N LEU A 3 27.38 -3.24 -2.28
CA LEU A 3 26.61 -2.14 -1.71
C LEU A 3 25.61 -2.72 -0.68
N PRO A 4 25.39 -2.04 0.46
CA PRO A 4 24.42 -2.49 1.43
C PRO A 4 23.02 -2.54 0.81
N ILE A 5 22.36 -3.68 0.93
CA ILE A 5 20.99 -3.90 0.45
C ILE A 5 20.02 -3.51 1.58
N LEU A 6 19.08 -2.61 1.28
CA LEU A 6 18.01 -2.26 2.22
C LEU A 6 17.02 -3.42 2.36
N LYS A 7 16.89 -3.94 3.58
CA LYS A 7 16.01 -5.09 3.90
C LYS A 7 14.70 -4.70 4.57
N CYS A 8 14.71 -3.66 5.40
CA CYS A 8 13.54 -3.20 6.12
C CYS A 8 13.28 -1.73 5.79
N PHE A 9 12.03 -1.39 5.51
CA PHE A 9 11.64 -0.02 5.18
C PHE A 9 10.27 0.31 5.76
N SER A 10 10.15 1.52 6.32
CA SER A 10 8.90 2.05 6.84
C SER A 10 8.62 3.39 6.19
N LEU A 11 7.40 3.57 5.68
CA LEU A 11 6.96 4.81 5.06
C LEU A 11 5.76 5.37 5.81
N THR A 12 5.89 6.60 6.30
CA THR A 12 4.78 7.37 6.86
C THR A 12 4.48 8.53 5.94
N TYR A 13 3.26 8.60 5.42
CA TYR A 13 2.91 9.62 4.44
C TYR A 13 1.43 10.00 4.48
N ASN A 14 1.15 11.29 4.47
CA ASN A 14 -0.21 11.84 4.38
C ASN A 14 -0.40 12.46 3.00
N LEU A 15 -1.30 11.88 2.23
CA LEU A 15 -1.44 12.09 0.79
C LEU A 15 -2.83 12.58 0.45
N ILE A 16 -2.88 13.66 -0.32
CA ILE A 16 -4.13 14.17 -0.88
C ILE A 16 -4.35 13.60 -2.29
N GLU A 17 -3.33 13.51 -3.17
CA GLU A 17 -3.54 13.02 -4.55
C GLU A 17 -2.37 12.22 -5.18
N ALA A 18 -1.23 12.07 -4.50
CA ALA A 18 0.00 11.62 -5.15
C ALA A 18 0.42 10.17 -4.89
N TYR A 19 -0.46 9.34 -4.31
CA TYR A 19 -0.10 7.96 -3.94
C TYR A 19 0.39 7.13 -5.14
N ASP A 20 -0.39 7.09 -6.23
CA ASP A 20 -0.06 6.29 -7.42
C ASP A 20 1.19 6.82 -8.13
N ALA A 21 1.39 8.13 -8.11
CA ALA A 21 2.48 8.79 -8.82
C ALA A 21 3.81 8.75 -8.05
N GLN A 22 3.78 8.71 -6.72
CA GLN A 22 4.99 8.83 -5.89
C GLN A 22 5.29 7.57 -5.09
N VAL A 23 4.30 7.02 -4.39
CA VAL A 23 4.53 5.90 -3.45
C VAL A 23 4.67 4.58 -4.20
N VAL A 24 3.77 4.28 -5.11
CA VAL A 24 3.81 3.00 -5.86
C VAL A 24 5.12 2.83 -6.65
N PRO A 25 5.60 3.82 -7.44
CA PRO A 25 6.84 3.68 -8.19
C PRO A 25 8.09 3.60 -7.31
N LEU A 26 8.09 4.29 -6.15
CA LEU A 26 9.17 4.19 -5.17
C LEU A 26 9.26 2.77 -4.62
N LEU A 27 8.14 2.23 -4.16
CA LEU A 27 8.06 0.90 -3.57
C LEU A 27 8.45 -0.19 -4.57
N ARG A 28 7.96 -0.11 -5.82
CA ARG A 28 8.31 -1.06 -6.91
C ARG A 28 9.81 -1.16 -7.20
N ARG A 29 10.61 -0.15 -6.85
CA ARG A 29 12.08 -0.17 -7.03
C ARG A 29 12.82 -0.88 -5.89
N MET A 30 12.15 -1.20 -4.79
CA MET A 30 12.74 -1.84 -3.61
C MET A 30 12.63 -3.37 -3.68
N LEU A 31 13.14 -3.97 -4.75
CA LEU A 31 12.96 -5.40 -5.08
C LEU A 31 13.54 -6.39 -4.04
N TYR A 32 14.52 -5.94 -3.25
CA TYR A 32 15.22 -6.78 -2.27
C TYR A 32 14.68 -6.63 -0.85
N LEU A 33 13.64 -5.83 -0.67
CA LEU A 33 13.03 -5.57 0.62
C LEU A 33 12.36 -6.83 1.16
N GLU A 34 12.65 -7.16 2.41
CA GLU A 34 12.07 -8.32 3.11
C GLU A 34 10.94 -7.88 4.05
N GLU A 35 11.00 -6.66 4.57
CA GLU A 35 10.02 -6.11 5.50
C GLU A 35 9.58 -4.71 5.08
N LEU A 36 8.27 -4.50 4.96
CA LEU A 36 7.65 -3.23 4.61
C LEU A 36 6.57 -2.87 5.62
N THR A 37 6.66 -1.68 6.20
CA THR A 37 5.56 -1.08 6.97
C THR A 37 5.07 0.20 6.32
N LEU A 38 3.77 0.28 6.01
CA LEU A 38 3.14 1.47 5.44
C LEU A 38 2.20 2.13 6.45
N TYR A 39 2.39 3.42 6.71
CA TYR A 39 1.47 4.27 7.47
C TYR A 39 0.96 5.37 6.56
N LEU A 40 -0.24 5.19 6.01
CA LEU A 40 -0.74 6.07 4.97
C LEU A 40 -2.12 6.61 5.31
N SER A 41 -2.28 7.92 5.14
CA SER A 41 -3.59 8.56 5.06
C SER A 41 -3.76 9.06 3.64
N ILE A 42 -4.71 8.49 2.92
CA ILE A 42 -4.93 8.77 1.50
C ILE A 42 -6.33 9.35 1.34
N ASN A 43 -6.42 10.59 0.87
CA ASN A 43 -7.70 11.27 0.65
C ASN A 43 -7.94 11.44 -0.86
N ASN A 44 -9.14 11.90 -1.22
CA ASN A 44 -9.51 12.40 -2.56
C ASN A 44 -9.17 11.47 -3.73
N ARG A 45 -9.22 10.14 -3.53
CA ARG A 45 -9.09 9.19 -4.63
C ARG A 45 -10.46 8.89 -5.24
N ALA A 46 -10.45 8.56 -6.53
CA ALA A 46 -11.62 8.01 -7.22
C ALA A 46 -11.89 6.54 -6.86
N ILE A 47 -10.87 5.81 -6.41
CA ILE A 47 -10.93 4.37 -6.10
C ILE A 47 -10.22 4.12 -4.78
N PHE A 48 -10.80 3.24 -3.97
CA PHE A 48 -10.23 2.80 -2.71
C PHE A 48 -8.89 2.09 -2.90
N VAL A 49 -8.00 2.31 -1.93
CA VAL A 49 -6.84 1.43 -1.73
C VAL A 49 -7.28 0.30 -0.82
N ASP A 50 -7.70 -0.82 -1.43
CA ASP A 50 -8.04 -2.06 -0.75
C ASP A 50 -6.91 -3.10 -0.86
N GLY A 51 -7.13 -4.29 -0.31
CA GLY A 51 -6.13 -5.36 -0.31
C GLY A 51 -5.82 -5.88 -1.72
N THR A 52 -6.81 -5.91 -2.62
CA THR A 52 -6.60 -6.31 -4.01
C THR A 52 -5.73 -5.30 -4.75
N TYR A 53 -6.00 -4.01 -4.58
CA TYR A 53 -5.17 -2.95 -5.10
C TYR A 53 -3.73 -3.06 -4.55
N LEU A 54 -3.56 -3.23 -3.24
CA LEU A 54 -2.23 -3.33 -2.61
C LEU A 54 -1.44 -4.53 -3.16
N TYR A 55 -2.09 -5.67 -3.36
CA TYR A 55 -1.46 -6.84 -3.93
C TYR A 55 -0.98 -6.59 -5.37
N ASN A 56 -1.88 -6.11 -6.23
CA ASN A 56 -1.59 -5.91 -7.66
C ASN A 56 -0.55 -4.81 -7.90
N GLU A 57 -0.60 -3.71 -7.14
CA GLU A 57 0.26 -2.56 -7.42
C GLU A 57 1.59 -2.58 -6.65
N ILE A 58 1.65 -3.29 -5.51
CA ILE A 58 2.84 -3.30 -4.65
C ILE A 58 3.36 -4.72 -4.47
N LEU A 59 2.57 -5.62 -3.86
CA LEU A 59 3.12 -6.88 -3.32
C LEU A 59 3.62 -7.83 -4.40
N ILE A 60 2.93 -7.94 -5.54
CA ILE A 60 3.36 -8.80 -6.65
C ILE A 60 4.72 -8.39 -7.25
N HIS A 61 5.13 -7.14 -7.03
CA HIS A 61 6.41 -6.61 -7.49
C HIS A 61 7.54 -6.73 -6.46
N MET A 62 7.27 -7.29 -5.28
CA MET A 62 8.24 -7.41 -4.18
C MET A 62 8.49 -8.89 -3.83
N PRO A 63 9.21 -9.64 -4.67
CA PRO A 63 9.32 -11.10 -4.54
C PRO A 63 10.08 -11.56 -3.28
N GLN A 64 10.83 -10.67 -2.64
CA GLN A 64 11.58 -10.98 -1.42
C GLN A 64 10.81 -10.59 -0.15
N LEU A 65 9.63 -9.96 -0.28
CA LEU A 65 8.87 -9.46 0.84
C LEU A 65 8.26 -10.61 1.64
N ARG A 66 8.62 -10.71 2.91
CA ARG A 66 8.14 -11.73 3.84
C ARG A 66 7.15 -11.15 4.84
N THR A 67 7.33 -9.88 5.18
CA THR A 67 6.48 -9.20 6.14
C THR A 67 5.98 -7.90 5.55
N PHE A 68 4.66 -7.81 5.42
CA PHE A 68 3.96 -6.61 5.04
C PHE A 68 3.02 -6.19 6.17
N SER A 69 3.30 -5.04 6.78
CA SER A 69 2.44 -4.42 7.78
C SER A 69 1.89 -3.12 7.21
N PHE A 70 0.61 -2.84 7.44
CA PHE A 70 0.01 -1.64 6.91
C PHE A 70 -0.98 -1.02 7.89
N TYR A 71 -0.97 0.31 7.89
CA TYR A 71 -1.84 1.18 8.64
C TYR A 71 -2.38 2.24 7.69
N ILE A 72 -3.28 1.80 6.82
CA ILE A 72 -3.80 2.61 5.72
C ILE A 72 -5.22 3.04 6.06
N ARG A 73 -5.43 4.35 5.98
CA ARG A 73 -6.76 4.96 5.98
C ARG A 73 -6.97 5.58 4.61
N THR A 74 -8.03 5.16 3.92
CA THR A 74 -8.38 5.71 2.61
C THR A 74 -9.75 6.36 2.67
N GLN A 75 -9.86 7.54 2.07
CA GLN A 75 -11.10 8.28 1.89
C GLN A 75 -11.31 8.52 0.38
N ILE A 76 -12.51 8.24 -0.09
CA ILE A 76 -12.96 8.60 -1.44
C ILE A 76 -14.19 9.48 -1.34
N ASP A 77 -14.30 10.39 -2.29
CA ASP A 77 -15.48 11.24 -2.45
C ASP A 77 -16.31 10.73 -3.63
N ILE A 78 -17.52 10.29 -3.34
CA ILE A 78 -18.49 9.87 -4.37
C ILE A 78 -19.65 10.87 -4.33
N GLY A 79 -19.63 11.83 -5.24
CA GLY A 79 -20.59 12.94 -5.24
C GLY A 79 -20.41 13.84 -4.02
N ASN A 80 -21.46 13.97 -3.19
CA ASN A 80 -21.45 14.74 -1.94
C ASN A 80 -21.23 13.88 -0.68
N SER A 81 -20.91 12.60 -0.85
CA SER A 81 -20.72 11.66 0.26
C SER A 81 -19.24 11.28 0.40
N ILE A 82 -18.76 11.37 1.63
CA ILE A 82 -17.44 10.91 2.03
C ILE A 82 -17.55 9.43 2.43
N HIS A 83 -16.83 8.56 1.74
CA HIS A 83 -16.71 7.16 2.12
C HIS A 83 -15.28 6.84 2.57
N GLN A 84 -15.17 6.12 3.67
CA GLN A 84 -13.89 5.78 4.28
C GLN A 84 -13.78 4.28 4.46
N LEU A 85 -12.61 3.71 4.13
CA LEU A 85 -12.25 2.36 4.57
C LEU A 85 -11.28 2.44 5.74
N SER A 86 -11.52 1.58 6.72
CA SER A 86 -10.63 1.29 7.82
C SER A 86 -9.65 0.17 7.45
N ILE A 87 -8.60 0.00 8.27
CA ILE A 87 -7.70 -1.17 8.21
C ILE A 87 -8.48 -2.47 8.13
N ASN A 88 -9.51 -2.63 8.97
CA ASN A 88 -10.27 -3.88 9.06
C ASN A 88 -10.97 -4.19 7.74
N ASP A 89 -11.45 -3.18 7.03
CA ASP A 89 -12.09 -3.35 5.73
C ASP A 89 -11.07 -3.81 4.67
N ILE A 90 -9.87 -3.21 4.68
CA ILE A 90 -8.77 -3.59 3.79
C ILE A 90 -8.31 -5.03 4.08
N GLU A 91 -8.12 -5.40 5.34
CA GLU A 91 -7.76 -6.76 5.75
C GLU A 91 -8.80 -7.80 5.28
N GLN A 92 -10.09 -7.48 5.34
CA GLN A 92 -11.14 -8.38 4.85
C GLN A 92 -11.05 -8.61 3.34
N THR A 93 -10.65 -7.61 2.56
CA THR A 93 -10.43 -7.79 1.11
C THR A 93 -9.21 -8.63 0.81
N PHE A 94 -8.21 -8.67 1.71
CA PHE A 94 -7.12 -9.64 1.57
C PHE A 94 -7.66 -11.08 1.70
N ASN A 95 -8.42 -11.37 2.74
CA ASN A 95 -8.86 -12.74 3.01
C ASN A 95 -9.89 -13.30 2.01
N LYS A 96 -10.55 -12.44 1.24
CA LYS A 96 -11.50 -12.84 0.18
C LYS A 96 -10.83 -13.27 -1.11
N VAL A 97 -9.57 -12.89 -1.32
CA VAL A 97 -8.79 -13.23 -2.51
C VAL A 97 -7.73 -14.25 -2.09
N GLN A 98 -7.76 -15.44 -2.69
CA GLN A 98 -6.70 -16.42 -2.48
C GLN A 98 -5.44 -15.96 -3.22
N TYR A 99 -4.57 -15.23 -2.53
CA TYR A 99 -3.24 -14.91 -3.06
C TYR A 99 -2.39 -16.19 -3.01
N GLN A 100 -1.97 -16.65 -4.19
CA GLN A 100 -1.08 -17.80 -4.38
C GLN A 100 0.37 -17.35 -4.52
#